data_AF-A0A834ACX2-F1
#
_entry.id   AF-A0A834ACX2-F1
#
_cell.length_a   1.000
_cell.length_b   1.000
_cell.length_c   1.000
_cell.angle_alpha   90.00
_cell.angle_beta   90.00
_cell.angle_gamma   90.00
#
_symmetry.space_group_name_H-M   'P 1'
#
loop_
_entity.id
_entity.type
_entity.pdbx_description
1 polymer ?
#
loop_
_entity_poly.entity_id
_entity_poly.type
_entity_poly.pdbx_seq_one_letter_code
_entity_poly.pdbx_strand_id
1 'polypeptide(L)'
;MDCFADILFALNKHCFSLLSMWIKEALQPPGFPSARLSPEQKDTFSHQILRERVNKRRVKEMVKEFTLLCRGLHGTDYTADY
;
A
#
# COMPACT_ATOMS: atom_id res chain seq x y z
N MET A 1 4.52 -10.47 -2.57
CA MET A 1 4.17 -9.05 -2.77
C MET A 1 5.37 -8.13 -2.85
N ASP A 2 6.54 -8.59 -2.40
CA ASP A 2 7.80 -7.85 -2.42
C ASP A 2 8.16 -7.19 -3.76
N CYS A 3 7.91 -7.84 -4.89
CA CYS A 3 8.17 -7.25 -6.20
C CYS A 3 7.35 -5.96 -6.45
N PHE A 4 6.10 -5.91 -6.00
CA PHE A 4 5.26 -4.70 -6.13
C PHE A 4 5.66 -3.61 -5.14
N ALA A 5 6.07 -4.01 -3.93
CA ALA A 5 6.61 -3.07 -2.95
C ALA A 5 7.91 -2.41 -3.45
N ASP A 6 8.74 -3.16 -4.18
CA ASP A 6 9.95 -2.63 -4.80
C ASP A 6 9.65 -1.59 -5.89
N ILE A 7 8.60 -1.82 -6.70
CA ILE A 7 8.12 -0.85 -7.69
C ILE A 7 7.59 0.41 -7.00
N LEU A 8 6.75 0.26 -5.97
CA LEU A 8 6.23 1.40 -5.20
C LEU A 8 7.35 2.20 -4.54
N PHE A 9 8.36 1.53 -4.00
CA PHE A 9 9.54 2.17 -3.44
C PHE A 9 10.33 2.96 -4.49
N ALA A 10 10.55 2.38 -5.68
CA ALA A 10 11.23 3.05 -6.78
C ALA A 10 10.45 4.29 -7.26
N LEU A 11 9.13 4.18 -7.42
CA LEU A 11 8.26 5.31 -7.77
C LEU A 11 8.31 6.41 -6.70
N ASN A 12 8.31 6.04 -5.42
CA ASN A 12 8.37 7.01 -4.33
C ASN A 12 9.72 7.75 -4.29
N LYS A 13 10.80 7.03 -4.56
CA LYS A 13 12.16 7.57 -4.57
C LYS A 13 12.42 8.48 -5.77
N HIS A 14 12.02 8.06 -6.98
CA HIS A 14 12.40 8.71 -8.23
C HIS A 14 11.31 9.60 -8.84
N CYS A 15 10.04 9.34 -8.55
CA CYS A 15 8.90 9.97 -9.20
C CYS A 15 7.84 10.44 -8.16
N PHE A 16 8.29 10.97 -7.01
CA PHE A 16 7.41 11.30 -5.89
C PHE A 16 6.20 12.16 -6.27
N SER A 17 6.40 13.22 -7.04
CA SER A 17 5.32 14.13 -7.44
C SER A 17 4.24 13.41 -8.25
N LEU A 18 4.64 12.50 -9.14
CA LEU A 18 3.71 11.70 -9.94
C LEU A 18 3.02 10.65 -9.07
N LEU A 19 3.77 9.94 -8.22
CA LEU A 19 3.18 8.95 -7.31
C LEU A 19 2.15 9.58 -6.37
N SER A 20 2.41 10.77 -5.83
CA SER A 20 1.51 11.50 -4.93
C SER A 20 0.17 11.84 -5.57
N MET A 21 0.18 12.19 -6.85
CA MET A 21 -1.04 12.44 -7.64
C MET A 21 -1.73 11.11 -7.97
N TRP A 22 -1.01 10.17 -8.59
CA TRP A 22 -1.58 8.92 -9.08
C TRP A 22 -2.17 8.05 -7.98
N ILE A 23 -1.54 7.99 -6.79
CA ILE A 23 -2.05 7.12 -5.74
C ILE A 23 -3.38 7.62 -5.17
N LYS A 24 -3.55 8.94 -5.05
CA LYS A 24 -4.80 9.53 -4.57
C LYS A 24 -5.93 9.32 -5.58
N GLU A 25 -5.64 9.53 -6.85
CA GLU A 25 -6.59 9.32 -7.94
C GLU A 25 -6.94 7.83 -8.11
N ALA A 26 -5.95 6.94 -8.05
CA ALA A 26 -6.16 5.51 -8.22
C ALA A 26 -7.00 4.90 -7.08
N LEU A 27 -6.87 5.40 -5.84
CA LEU A 27 -7.63 4.88 -4.70
C LEU A 27 -8.99 5.55 -4.49
N GLN A 28 -9.30 6.64 -5.19
CA GLN A 28 -10.60 7.31 -5.12
C GLN A 28 -11.79 6.40 -5.41
N PRO A 29 -11.79 5.55 -6.46
CA PRO A 29 -12.95 4.74 -6.80
C PRO A 29 -13.37 3.83 -5.65
N PRO A 30 -14.68 3.79 -5.31
CA PRO A 30 -15.18 2.89 -4.27
C PRO A 30 -14.92 1.44 -4.67
N GLY A 31 -14.55 0.62 -3.69
CA GLY A 31 -14.27 -0.80 -3.90
C GLY A 31 -12.98 -1.15 -4.66
N PHE A 32 -12.16 -0.16 -5.04
CA PHE A 32 -10.79 -0.39 -5.50
C PHE A 32 -9.78 -0.05 -4.38
N PRO A 33 -8.69 -0.82 -4.19
CA PRO A 33 -8.34 -2.10 -4.83
C PRO A 33 -9.17 -3.30 -4.37
N SER A 34 -9.98 -3.15 -3.31
CA SER A 34 -10.89 -4.18 -2.82
C SER A 34 -12.14 -3.54 -2.22
N ALA A 35 -13.30 -4.20 -2.37
CA ALA A 35 -14.56 -3.83 -1.74
C ALA A 35 -14.52 -3.87 -0.21
N ARG A 36 -13.50 -4.51 0.37
CA ARG A 36 -13.33 -4.67 1.82
C ARG A 36 -12.64 -3.48 2.50
N LEU A 37 -12.08 -2.56 1.72
CA LEU A 37 -11.35 -1.42 2.26
C LEU A 37 -12.28 -0.28 2.65
N SER A 38 -12.11 0.24 3.86
CA SER A 38 -12.72 1.52 4.24
C SER A 38 -11.98 2.71 3.62
N PRO A 39 -12.62 3.87 3.45
CA PRO A 39 -11.95 5.09 2.99
C PRO A 39 -10.73 5.44 3.86
N GLU A 40 -10.85 5.32 5.18
CA GLU A 40 -9.79 5.58 6.16
C GLU A 40 -8.56 4.68 5.96
N GLN A 41 -8.77 3.40 5.61
CA GLN A 41 -7.68 2.46 5.32
C GLN A 41 -6.94 2.85 4.05
N LYS A 42 -7.65 3.33 3.03
CA LYS A 42 -7.04 3.83 1.79
C LYS A 42 -6.22 5.10 2.03
N ASP A 43 -6.75 6.03 2.82
CA ASP A 43 -6.06 7.27 3.16
C ASP A 43 -4.82 7.00 4.00
N THR A 44 -4.94 6.10 4.99
CA THR A 44 -3.82 5.67 5.83
C THR A 44 -2.71 5.07 4.98
N PHE A 45 -3.03 4.13 4.08
CA PHE A 45 -2.04 3.51 3.20
C PHE A 45 -1.36 4.56 2.29
N SER A 46 -2.14 5.45 1.67
CA SER A 46 -1.62 6.53 0.81
C SER A 46 -0.67 7.46 1.56
N HIS A 47 -1.02 7.85 2.78
CA HIS A 47 -0.20 8.74 3.58
C HIS A 47 1.11 8.05 3.99
N GLN A 48 1.02 6.80 4.44
CA GLN A 48 2.18 6.04 4.88
C GLN A 48 3.16 5.75 3.72
N ILE A 49 2.66 5.31 2.57
CA ILE A 49 3.51 5.00 1.42
C ILE A 49 4.20 6.24 0.87
N LEU A 50 3.54 7.40 0.84
CA LEU A 50 4.15 8.66 0.38
C LEU A 50 5.20 9.19 1.35
N ARG A 51 5.06 8.92 2.66
CA ARG A 51 6.04 9.36 3.67
C ARG A 51 7.33 8.53 3.63
N GLU A 52 7.24 7.24 3.29
CA GLU A 52 8.37 6.31 3.41
C GLU A 52 9.22 6.22 2.13
N ARG A 53 10.21 7.12 2.04
CA ARG A 53 11.01 7.32 0.82
C ARG A 53 12.36 6.59 0.83
N VAL A 54 12.78 6.05 1.97
CA VAL A 54 14.14 5.53 2.16
C VAL A 54 14.18 4.12 2.74
N ASN A 55 13.20 3.72 3.55
CA ASN A 55 13.16 2.41 4.17
C ASN A 55 12.35 1.42 3.32
N LYS A 56 13.04 0.73 2.40
CA LYS A 56 12.46 -0.31 1.55
C LYS A 56 11.77 -1.43 2.35
N ARG A 57 12.34 -1.82 3.49
CA ARG A 57 11.74 -2.86 4.36
C ARG A 57 10.38 -2.40 4.88
N ARG A 58 10.29 -1.14 5.32
CA ARG A 58 9.02 -0.57 5.79
C ARG A 58 7.96 -0.52 4.69
N VAL A 59 8.35 -0.19 3.45
CA VAL A 59 7.43 -0.24 2.29
C VAL A 59 6.86 -1.64 2.08
N LYS A 60 7.70 -2.68 2.18
CA LYS A 60 7.24 -4.07 2.07
C LYS A 60 6.23 -4.45 3.15
N GLU A 61 6.49 -4.06 4.40
CA GLU A 61 5.57 -4.29 5.53
C GLU A 61 4.21 -3.62 5.27
N MET A 62 4.20 -2.36 4.86
CA MET A 62 2.97 -1.61 4.56
C MET A 62 2.16 -2.24 3.42
N VAL A 63 2.84 -2.67 2.34
CA VAL A 63 2.18 -3.36 1.21
C VAL A 63 1.62 -4.72 1.63
N LYS A 64 2.32 -5.44 2.51
CA LYS A 64 1.87 -6.72 3.06
C LYS A 64 0.61 -6.53 3.91
N GLU A 65 0.64 -5.59 4.87
CA GLU A 65 -0.51 -5.25 5.71
C GLU A 65 -1.72 -4.83 4.87
N PHE A 66 -1.52 -3.94 3.90
CA PHE A 66 -2.59 -3.48 3.01
C PHE A 66 -3.17 -4.62 2.16
N THR A 67 -2.32 -5.52 1.65
CA THR A 67 -2.78 -6.70 0.90
C THR A 67 -3.63 -7.64 1.78
N LEU A 68 -3.26 -7.81 3.05
CA LEU A 68 -4.04 -8.62 3.99
C LEU A 68 -5.42 -8.00 4.23
N LEU A 69 -5.51 -6.67 4.36
CA LEU A 69 -6.79 -5.97 4.46
C LEU A 69 -7.65 -6.18 3.21
N CYS A 70 -7.07 -6.02 2.01
CA CYS A 70 -7.77 -6.26 0.74
C CYS A 70 -8.37 -7.68 0.64
N ARG A 71 -7.71 -8.67 1.24
CA ARG A 71 -8.11 -10.09 1.24
C ARG A 71 -8.96 -10.49 2.45
N GLY A 72 -9.12 -9.62 3.44
CA GLY A 72 -9.77 -9.93 4.73
C GLY A 72 -9.01 -10.97 5.57
N LEU A 73 -7.69 -11.00 5.45
CA LEU A 73 -6.79 -11.88 6.22
C LEU A 73 -6.07 -11.14 7.35
N HIS A 74 -6.36 -9.85 7.53
CA HIS A 74 -5.76 -9.05 8.58
C HIS A 74 -6.23 -9.53 9.96
N GLY A 75 -5.28 -9.84 10.85
CA GLY A 75 -5.58 -10.37 12.19
C GLY A 75 -5.89 -11.88 12.23
N THR A 76 -5.79 -12.59 11.11
CA THR A 76 -5.82 -14.07 11.11
C THR A 76 -4.40 -14.61 11.33
N ASP A 77 -4.26 -15.73 12.04
CA ASP A 77 -2.97 -16.43 12.28
C ASP A 77 -2.28 -16.94 10.99
N TYR A 78 -2.84 -16.65 9.81
CA TYR A 78 -2.21 -16.82 8.49
C TYR A 78 -1.10 -15.79 8.22
N THR A 79 -0.29 -15.47 9.23
CA THR A 79 0.99 -14.77 9.06
C THR A 79 2.12 -15.76 8.73
N ALA A 80 1.80 -16.95 8.21
CA ALA A 80 2.79 -17.89 7.73
C ALA A 80 3.46 -17.37 6.45
N ASP A 81 4.74 -17.07 6.57
CA ASP A 81 5.78 -16.99 5.53
C ASP A 81 5.31 -16.66 4.10
N TYR A 82 5.41 -15.37 3.76
CA TYR A 82 5.62 -14.88 2.39
C TYR A 82 6.48 -13.63 2.46
#